data_AF-A0A3E0MTU1-F1
#
_entry.id   AF-A0A3E0MTU1-F1
#
_cell.length_a   1.000
_cell.length_b   1.000
_cell.length_c   1.000
_cell.angle_alpha   90.00
_cell.angle_beta   90.00
_cell.angle_gamma   90.00
#
_symmetry.space_group_name_H-M   'P 1'
#
loop_
_entity.id
_entity.type
_entity.pdbx_description
1 polymer ?
#
loop_
_entity_poly.entity_id
_entity_poly.type
_entity_poly.pdbx_seq_one_letter_code
_entity_poly.pdbx_strand_id
1 'polypeptide(L)' 'MSGNKSNQDLIVAGLFRLAWSFPFIFVGPSLYIGKGTSGAWYWTALSIAIMLVAVFLAVSGLRKVMSGFFDGK' A
#
# COMPACT_ATOMS: atom_id res chain seq x y z
N MET A 1 -31.82 9.51 3.91
CA MET A 1 -30.52 10.19 4.12
C MET A 1 -29.48 9.15 4.55
N SER A 2 -28.69 8.56 3.64
CA SER A 2 -27.63 7.58 4.00
C SER A 2 -26.34 7.68 3.16
N GLY A 3 -26.30 8.51 2.11
CA GLY A 3 -25.16 8.56 1.18
C GLY A 3 -23.83 9.05 1.80
N ASN A 4 -23.87 9.98 2.75
CA ASN A 4 -22.64 10.56 3.32
C ASN A 4 -21.85 9.61 4.22
N LYS A 5 -22.51 8.66 4.93
CA LYS A 5 -21.80 7.69 5.79
C LYS A 5 -21.05 6.65 4.96
N SER A 6 -21.71 6.10 3.93
CA SER A 6 -21.11 5.08 3.05
C SER A 6 -19.85 5.58 2.32
N ASN A 7 -19.86 6.83 1.87
CA ASN A 7 -18.69 7.42 1.20
C ASN A 7 -17.52 7.66 2.18
N GLN A 8 -17.84 8.10 3.40
CA GLN A 8 -16.84 8.25 4.47
C GLN A 8 -16.21 6.90 4.84
N ASP A 9 -17.00 5.82 4.90
CA ASP A 9 -16.50 4.47 5.18
C ASP A 9 -15.54 3.97 4.09
N LEU A 10 -15.83 4.25 2.81
CA LEU A 10 -14.94 3.93 1.69
C LEU A 10 -13.62 4.70 1.74
N ILE A 11 -13.67 5.99 2.10
CA ILE A 11 -12.48 6.84 2.27
C ILE A 11 -11.62 6.30 3.41
N VAL A 12 -12.21 6.04 4.58
CA VAL A 12 -11.49 5.50 5.75
C VAL A 12 -10.88 4.13 5.43
N ALA A 13 -11.62 3.24 4.76
CA ALA A 13 -11.10 1.93 4.35
C ALA A 13 -9.94 2.05 3.34
N GLY A 14 -9.96 3.04 2.45
CA GLY A 14 -8.87 3.36 1.55
C GLY A 14 -7.64 3.89 2.30
N LEU A 15 -7.86 4.78 3.27
CA LEU A 15 -6.81 5.36 4.10
C LEU A 15 -6.09 4.30 4.96
N PHE A 16 -6.85 3.37 5.56
CA PHE A 16 -6.27 2.24 6.30
C PHE A 16 -5.46 1.31 5.40
N ARG A 17 -5.91 1.06 4.15
CA ARG A 17 -5.13 0.28 3.17
C ARG A 17 -3.83 0.98 2.79
N LEU A 18 -3.86 2.31 2.61
CA LEU A 18 -2.66 3.12 2.40
C LEU A 18 -1.73 3.07 3.61
N ALA A 19 -2.25 3.23 4.83
CA ALA A 19 -1.48 3.13 6.06
C ALA A 19 -0.76 1.77 6.15
N TRP A 20 -1.43 0.69 5.73
CA TRP A 20 -0.84 -0.64 5.68
C TRP A 20 0.29 -0.80 4.66
N SER A 21 0.38 0.07 3.63
CA SER A 21 1.49 0.04 2.67
C SER A 21 2.79 0.61 3.25
N PHE A 22 2.71 1.55 4.21
CA PHE A 22 3.89 2.25 4.76
C PHE A 22 4.98 1.32 5.30
N PRO A 23 4.67 0.31 6.14
CA PRO A 23 5.67 -0.65 6.58
C PRO A 23 6.43 -1.29 5.42
N PHE A 24 5.74 -1.68 4.35
CA PHE A 24 6.37 -2.33 3.20
C PHE A 24 7.20 -1.36 2.35
N ILE A 25 6.80 -0.09 2.25
CA ILE A 25 7.55 0.97 1.57
C ILE A 25 8.94 1.17 2.23
N PHE A 26 9.04 1.01 3.55
CA PHE A 26 10.32 1.15 4.26
C PHE A 26 11.08 -0.18 4.41
N VAL A 27 10.37 -1.29 4.64
CA VAL A 27 10.99 -2.62 4.83
C VAL A 27 11.62 -3.12 3.53
N GLY A 28 11.00 -2.92 2.36
CA GLY A 28 11.56 -3.37 1.09
C GLY A 28 12.97 -2.81 0.84
N PRO A 29 13.14 -1.47 0.76
CA PRO A 29 14.44 -0.84 0.54
C PRO A 29 15.45 -1.08 1.65
N SER A 30 15.03 -1.05 2.92
CA SER A 30 15.95 -1.34 4.03
C SER A 30 16.49 -2.77 3.98
N LEU A 31 15.66 -3.73 3.62
CA LEU A 31 16.06 -5.14 3.46
C LEU A 31 16.96 -5.35 2.24
N TYR A 32 16.71 -4.62 1.14
CA TYR A 32 17.61 -4.59 -0.03
C TYR A 32 19.02 -4.12 0.36
N ILE A 33 19.11 -2.97 1.02
CA ILE A 33 20.40 -2.35 1.38
C ILE A 33 21.12 -3.17 2.46
N GLY A 34 20.40 -3.67 3.47
CA GLY A 34 21.00 -4.38 4.59
C GLY A 34 21.43 -5.82 4.29
N LYS A 35 20.71 -6.53 3.41
CA LYS A 35 20.94 -7.96 3.14
C LYS A 35 20.89 -8.33 1.65
N GLY A 36 20.22 -7.56 0.81
CA GLY A 36 20.07 -7.85 -0.62
C GLY A 36 21.28 -7.52 -1.50
N THR A 37 22.19 -6.65 -1.06
CA THR A 37 23.39 -6.27 -1.84
C THR A 37 24.62 -7.12 -1.54
N SER A 38 24.72 -7.66 -0.32
CA SER A 38 25.88 -8.45 0.14
C SER A 38 25.52 -9.89 0.51
N GLY A 39 24.24 -10.23 0.55
CA GLY A 39 23.74 -11.56 0.88
C GLY A 39 23.41 -12.40 -0.36
N ALA A 40 22.86 -13.59 -0.11
CA ALA A 40 22.40 -14.46 -1.18
C ALA A 40 21.27 -13.82 -2.01
N TRP A 41 21.22 -14.14 -3.31
CA TRP A 41 20.32 -13.54 -4.30
C TRP A 41 18.83 -13.59 -3.93
N TYR A 42 18.41 -14.56 -3.11
CA TYR A 42 17.02 -14.67 -2.66
C TYR A 42 16.58 -13.50 -1.77
N TRP A 43 17.51 -12.84 -1.06
CA TRP A 43 17.20 -11.64 -0.26
C TRP A 43 16.85 -10.44 -1.14
N THR A 44 17.54 -10.31 -2.28
CA THR A 44 17.23 -9.33 -3.31
C THR A 44 15.83 -9.55 -3.88
N ALA A 45 15.52 -10.81 -4.25
CA ALA A 45 14.20 -11.17 -4.79
C ALA A 45 13.08 -10.94 -3.77
N LEU A 46 13.29 -11.30 -2.50
CA LEU A 46 12.34 -11.06 -1.42
C LEU A 46 12.07 -9.56 -1.21
N SER A 47 13.13 -8.74 -1.23
CA SER A 47 13.00 -7.30 -1.10
C SER A 47 12.17 -6.68 -2.24
N ILE A 48 12.44 -7.09 -3.49
CA ILE A 48 11.66 -6.63 -4.66
C ILE A 48 10.20 -7.07 -4.52
N ALA A 49 9.94 -8.31 -4.08
CA ALA A 49 8.57 -8.79 -3.85
C ALA A 49 7.84 -7.94 -2.79
N ILE A 50 8.51 -7.58 -1.68
CA ILE A 50 7.97 -6.70 -0.65
C ILE A 50 7.65 -5.31 -1.21
N MET A 51 8.52 -4.74 -2.05
CA MET A 51 8.28 -3.45 -2.70
C MET A 51 7.08 -3.51 -3.66
N LEU A 52 6.93 -4.58 -4.44
CA LEU A 52 5.79 -4.77 -5.34
C LEU A 52 4.47 -4.87 -4.56
N VAL A 53 4.47 -5.59 -3.43
CA VAL A 53 3.32 -5.66 -2.52
C VAL A 53 2.98 -4.28 -1.95
N ALA A 54 4.00 -3.49 -1.59
CA ALA A 54 3.83 -2.11 -1.12
C ALA A 54 3.12 -1.24 -2.16
N VAL A 55 3.58 -1.28 -3.42
CA VAL A 55 2.99 -0.53 -4.54
C VAL A 55 1.54 -0.96 -4.77
N PHE A 56 1.28 -2.26 -4.78
CA PHE A 56 -0.09 -2.77 -4.96
C PHE A 56 -1.04 -2.29 -3.85
N LEU A 57 -0.61 -2.38 -2.58
CA LEU A 57 -1.38 -1.89 -1.44
C LEU A 57 -1.62 -0.38 -1.52
N ALA A 58 -0.59 0.40 -1.86
CA ALA A 58 -0.69 1.84 -2.00
C ALA A 58 -1.67 2.25 -3.10
N VAL A 59 -1.51 1.69 -4.31
CA VAL A 59 -2.39 1.98 -5.47
C VAL A 59 -3.83 1.53 -5.20
N SER A 60 -4.04 0.36 -4.59
CA SER A 60 -5.37 -0.13 -4.26
C SER A 60 -6.06 0.70 -3.16
N GLY A 61 -5.31 1.22 -2.19
CA GLY A 61 -5.81 2.15 -1.18
C GLY A 61 -6.17 3.51 -1.78
N LEU A 62 -5.28 4.08 -2.60
CA LEU A 62 -5.51 5.33 -3.33
C LEU A 62 -6.76 5.25 -4.21
N ARG A 63 -6.94 4.15 -4.95
CA ARG A 63 -8.13 3.93 -5.78
C ARG A 63 -9.43 3.92 -4.96
N LYS A 64 -9.40 3.31 -3.76
CA LYS A 64 -10.57 3.31 -2.85
C LYS A 64 -10.86 4.68 -2.27
N VAL A 65 -9.83 5.42 -1.89
CA VAL A 65 -9.98 6.81 -1.44
C VAL A 65 -10.60 7.65 -2.56
N MET A 66 -10.06 7.56 -3.78
CA MET A 66 -10.57 8.29 -4.94
C MET A 66 -12.00 7.90 -5.30
N SER A 67 -12.38 6.61 -5.24
CA SER A 67 -13.78 6.20 -5.44
C SER A 67 -14.67 6.74 -4.32
N GLY A 68 -14.24 6.71 -3.05
CA GLY A 68 -15.00 7.34 -1.96
C GLY A 68 -15.23 8.85 -2.12
N PHE A 69 -14.32 9.57 -2.80
CA PHE A 69 -14.45 11.01 -3.09
C PHE A 69 -15.21 11.32 -4.39
N PHE A 70 -15.02 10.55 -5.46
CA PHE A 70 -15.44 10.90 -6.82
C PHE A 70 -16.52 9.99 -7.41
N ASP A 71 -16.78 8.82 -6.83
CA ASP A 71 -17.83 7.89 -7.27
C ASP A 71 -19.20 8.22 -6.64
N GLY A 72 -19.29 9.33 -5.91
CA GLY A 72 -20.54 9.89 -5.37
C GLY A 72 -21.40 10.60 -6.42
N LYS A 73 -21.75 9.89 -7.50
CA LYS A 73 -22.97 10.16 -8.27
C LYS A 73 -24.09 9.28 -7.73
#